data_AF-A0A6G3MN61-F1
#
_entry.id   AF-A0A6G3MN61-F1
#
_cell.length_a   1.000
_cell.length_b   1.000
_cell.length_c   1.000
_cell.angle_alpha   90.00
_cell.angle_beta   90.00
_cell.angle_gamma   90.00
#
_symmetry.space_group_name_H-M   'P 1'
#
loop_
_entity.id
_entity.type
_entity.pdbx_description
1 polymer ?
#
loop_
_entity_poly.entity_id
_entity_poly.type
_entity_poly.pdbx_seq_one_letter_code
_entity_poly.pdbx_strand_id
1 'polypeptide(L)'
;TEGLLIFSKDTKYLFDPIDITYDITRDTVIQLLEKNDPHTALIFSINIAEFDLISQCLESISLKDIRFVASGLSLSASIKILEVVSDMIDNHTPHLEFYLMWCNSILMANGLNLKNEGAIR
;
A
#
# COMPACT_ATOMS: atom_id res chain seq x y z
N THR A 1 -34.29 19.14 -17.44
CA THR A 1 -33.94 17.89 -16.73
C THR A 1 -32.49 17.98 -16.35
N GLU A 2 -32.21 18.32 -15.10
CA GLU A 2 -30.85 18.29 -14.55
C GLU A 2 -30.44 16.81 -14.48
N GLY A 3 -29.32 16.45 -15.12
CA GLY A 3 -28.93 15.06 -15.36
C GLY A 3 -28.53 14.27 -14.10
N LEU A 4 -27.84 13.14 -14.29
CA LEU A 4 -27.28 12.34 -13.20
C LEU A 4 -25.98 12.99 -12.68
N LEU A 5 -25.98 13.40 -11.42
CA LEU A 5 -24.78 13.87 -10.73
C LEU A 5 -24.08 12.67 -10.07
N ILE A 6 -22.86 12.37 -10.50
CA ILE A 6 -22.00 11.34 -9.89
C ILE A 6 -20.95 12.07 -9.04
N PHE A 7 -20.92 11.77 -7.75
CA PHE A 7 -19.89 12.25 -6.82
C PHE A 7 -18.92 11.11 -6.51
N SER A 8 -17.63 11.40 -6.57
CA SER A 8 -16.56 10.51 -6.13
C SER A 8 -15.68 11.23 -5.12
N LYS A 9 -15.02 10.46 -4.24
CA LYS A 9 -14.04 10.99 -3.30
C LYS A 9 -12.70 11.12 -4.03
N ASP A 10 -12.22 12.34 -4.25
CA ASP A 10 -10.86 12.57 -4.74
C ASP A 10 -9.89 12.58 -3.54
N THR A 11 -9.19 11.47 -3.34
CA THR A 11 -8.23 11.28 -2.24
C THR A 11 -6.80 11.62 -2.61
N LYS A 12 -6.50 11.96 -3.88
CA LYS A 12 -5.11 12.20 -4.31
C LYS A 12 -4.45 13.38 -3.59
N TYR A 13 -5.24 14.35 -3.14
CA TYR A 13 -4.76 15.56 -2.45
C TYR A 13 -5.11 15.61 -0.97
N LEU A 14 -5.73 14.54 -0.43
CA LEU A 14 -6.11 14.48 0.98
C LEU A 14 -5.03 13.77 1.78
N PHE A 15 -4.34 14.53 2.63
CA PHE A 15 -3.42 13.98 3.62
C PHE A 15 -4.21 13.46 4.82
N ASP A 16 -4.39 12.14 4.91
CA ASP A 16 -5.11 11.44 5.98
C ASP A 16 -4.21 10.33 6.58
N PRO A 17 -3.27 10.71 7.45
CA PRO A 17 -2.26 9.80 7.95
C PRO A 17 -2.84 8.77 8.92
N ILE A 18 -2.28 7.56 8.91
CA ILE A 18 -2.72 6.47 9.79
C ILE A 18 -2.12 6.63 11.19
N ASP A 19 -0.79 6.75 11.27
CA ASP A 19 -0.06 6.85 12.53
C ASP A 19 1.31 7.52 12.30
N ILE A 20 1.39 8.82 12.57
CA ILE A 20 2.61 9.62 12.33
C ILE A 20 3.17 10.11 13.66
N THR A 21 4.48 9.93 13.80
CA THR A 21 5.33 10.55 14.83
C THR A 21 6.30 11.55 14.19
N TYR A 22 7.00 12.35 14.99
CA TYR A 22 7.93 13.39 14.49
C TYR A 22 9.03 12.87 13.56
N ASP A 23 9.40 11.60 13.70
CA ASP A 23 10.41 10.90 12.90
C ASP A 23 9.86 10.25 11.62
N ILE A 24 8.53 10.22 11.43
CA ILE A 24 7.88 9.66 10.24
C ILE A 24 7.56 10.80 9.27
N THR A 25 8.43 10.98 8.28
CA THR A 25 8.31 12.01 7.24
C THR A 25 8.70 11.43 5.88
N ARG A 26 8.29 12.08 4.79
CA ARG A 26 8.69 11.67 3.44
C ARG A 26 10.23 11.61 3.30
N ASP A 27 10.93 12.58 3.87
CA ASP A 27 12.40 12.62 3.85
C ASP A 27 13.02 11.43 4.58
N THR A 28 12.44 11.00 5.72
CA THR A 28 12.96 9.84 6.44
C THR A 28 12.71 8.55 5.68
N VAL A 29 11.59 8.42 4.96
CA VAL A 29 11.34 7.28 4.06
C VAL A 29 12.36 7.23 2.92
N ILE A 30 12.63 8.35 2.26
CA ILE A 30 13.65 8.42 1.19
C ILE A 30 15.03 8.03 1.73
N GLN A 31 15.41 8.56 2.90
CA GLN A 31 16.69 8.20 3.55
C GLN A 31 16.77 6.72 3.92
N LEU A 32 15.66 6.07 4.31
CA LEU A 32 15.63 4.63 4.58
C LEU A 32 15.82 3.82 3.29
N LEU A 33 15.21 4.24 2.19
CA LEU A 33 15.44 3.63 0.87
C LEU A 33 16.91 3.76 0.44
N GLU A 34 17.52 4.94 0.61
CA GLU A 34 18.94 5.16 0.33
C GLU A 34 19.88 4.31 1.20
N LYS A 35 19.48 4.03 2.44
CA LYS A 35 20.20 3.13 3.37
C LYS A 35 19.95 1.65 3.12
N ASN A 36 19.19 1.31 2.08
CA ASN A 36 18.84 -0.06 1.72
C ASN A 36 18.02 -0.78 2.82
N ASP A 37 17.13 -0.03 3.49
CA ASP A 37 16.14 -0.56 4.43
C ASP A 37 14.70 -0.35 3.90
N PRO A 38 14.31 -1.10 2.84
CA PRO A 38 13.00 -0.92 2.20
C PRO A 38 11.83 -1.41 3.07
N HIS A 39 12.08 -2.27 4.05
CA HIS A 39 11.05 -2.79 4.94
C HIS A 39 10.54 -1.72 5.91
N THR A 40 11.45 -1.03 6.59
CA THR A 40 11.09 0.08 7.47
C THR A 40 10.51 1.23 6.66
N ALA A 41 11.09 1.52 5.48
CA ALA A 41 10.57 2.52 4.56
C ALA A 41 9.11 2.24 4.17
N LEU A 42 8.76 0.99 3.86
CA LEU A 42 7.39 0.60 3.52
C LEU A 42 6.43 0.87 4.68
N ILE A 43 6.78 0.49 5.91
CA ILE A 43 5.92 0.73 7.09
C ILE A 43 5.68 2.24 7.28
N PHE A 44 6.75 3.04 7.20
CA PHE A 44 6.65 4.50 7.34
C PHE A 44 5.82 5.11 6.21
N SER A 45 5.96 4.62 4.97
CA SER A 45 5.15 5.08 3.84
C SER A 45 3.65 4.80 4.03
N ILE A 46 3.30 3.63 4.60
CA ILE A 46 1.92 3.26 4.91
C ILE A 46 1.34 4.18 5.98
N ASN A 47 2.13 4.47 7.01
CA ASN A 47 1.75 5.39 8.09
C ASN A 47 1.47 6.82 7.58
N ILE A 48 2.25 7.28 6.61
CA ILE A 48 2.04 8.56 5.91
C ILE A 48 0.81 8.52 4.99
N ALA A 49 0.45 7.33 4.51
CA ALA A 49 -0.70 7.05 3.65
C ALA A 49 -0.69 7.74 2.26
N GLU A 50 0.49 8.15 1.79
CA GLU A 50 0.70 8.72 0.47
C GLU A 50 0.91 7.65 -0.60
N PHE A 51 0.08 7.65 -1.64
CA PHE A 51 0.10 6.65 -2.70
C PHE A 51 1.47 6.50 -3.38
N ASP A 52 2.05 7.62 -3.83
CA ASP A 52 3.32 7.63 -4.58
C ASP A 52 4.49 7.11 -3.73
N LEU A 53 4.46 7.37 -2.42
CA LEU A 53 5.51 6.94 -1.51
C LEU A 53 5.41 5.43 -1.24
N ILE A 54 4.18 4.92 -1.06
CA ILE A 54 3.95 3.49 -0.87
C ILE A 54 4.34 2.72 -2.14
N SER A 55 3.96 3.19 -3.32
CA SER A 55 4.30 2.52 -4.58
C SER A 55 5.82 2.47 -4.80
N GLN A 56 6.53 3.56 -4.54
CA GLN A 56 8.00 3.60 -4.57
C GLN A 56 8.63 2.60 -3.58
N CYS A 57 8.12 2.54 -2.35
CA CYS A 57 8.61 1.57 -1.36
C CYS A 57 8.33 0.13 -1.77
N LEU A 58 7.16 -0.16 -2.35
CA LEU A 58 6.85 -1.50 -2.86
C LEU A 58 7.85 -1.91 -3.94
N GLU A 59 8.07 -1.07 -4.96
CA GLU A 59 8.98 -1.36 -6.08
C GLU A 59 10.46 -1.50 -5.65
N SER A 60 10.85 -0.92 -4.52
CA SER A 60 12.19 -1.08 -3.95
C SER A 60 12.44 -2.48 -3.35
N ILE A 61 11.39 -3.25 -3.07
CA ILE A 61 11.50 -4.58 -2.48
C ILE A 61 11.73 -5.62 -3.57
N SER A 62 12.76 -6.45 -3.37
CA SER A 62 13.08 -7.57 -4.26
C SER A 62 11.93 -8.59 -4.31
N LEU A 63 11.68 -9.15 -5.51
CA LEU A 63 10.67 -10.19 -5.75
C LEU A 63 10.76 -11.38 -4.78
N LYS A 64 11.98 -11.72 -4.33
CA LYS A 64 12.23 -12.85 -3.42
C LYS A 64 11.70 -12.58 -2.01
N ASP A 65 11.66 -11.31 -1.62
CA ASP A 65 11.33 -10.89 -0.25
C ASP A 65 9.84 -10.55 -0.11
N ILE A 66 9.11 -10.34 -1.21
CA ILE A 66 7.66 -10.03 -1.21
C ILE A 66 6.87 -10.96 -0.29
N ARG A 67 7.09 -12.27 -0.39
CA ARG A 67 6.35 -13.26 0.41
C ARG A 67 6.64 -13.11 1.91
N PHE A 68 7.91 -12.87 2.25
CA PHE A 68 8.33 -12.68 3.63
C PHE A 68 7.72 -11.40 4.20
N VAL A 69 7.82 -10.29 3.47
CA VAL A 69 7.22 -9.01 3.86
C VAL A 69 5.72 -9.14 4.04
N ALA A 70 5.01 -9.70 3.04
CA ALA A 70 3.57 -9.87 3.06
C ALA A 70 3.07 -10.66 4.28
N SER A 71 3.84 -11.66 4.72
CA SER A 71 3.50 -12.47 5.91
C SER A 71 3.61 -11.72 7.24
N GLY A 72 4.41 -10.66 7.30
CA GLY A 72 4.60 -9.85 8.50
C GLY A 72 3.69 -8.62 8.59
N LEU A 73 2.87 -8.37 7.56
CA LEU A 73 2.00 -7.20 7.53
C LEU A 73 0.81 -7.36 8.49
N SER A 74 0.45 -6.26 9.15
CA SER A 74 -0.84 -6.15 9.83
C SER A 74 -2.00 -6.19 8.83
N LEU A 75 -3.21 -6.43 9.33
CA LEU A 75 -4.42 -6.45 8.50
C LEU A 75 -4.66 -5.10 7.82
N SER A 76 -4.53 -4.00 8.56
CA SER A 76 -4.71 -2.63 8.06
C SER A 76 -3.67 -2.28 6.98
N ALA A 77 -2.40 -2.64 7.18
CA ALA A 77 -1.35 -2.45 6.19
C ALA A 77 -1.60 -3.29 4.92
N SER A 78 -2.10 -4.53 5.09
CA SER A 78 -2.46 -5.41 3.97
C SER A 78 -3.55 -4.79 3.10
N ILE A 79 -4.61 -4.25 3.71
CA ILE A 79 -5.69 -3.57 2.99
C ILE A 79 -5.15 -2.36 2.24
N LYS A 80 -4.37 -1.51 2.91
CA LYS A 80 -3.79 -0.31 2.30
C LYS A 80 -2.91 -0.63 1.09
N ILE A 81 -2.09 -1.68 1.18
CA ILE A 81 -1.28 -2.13 0.04
C ILE A 81 -2.18 -2.67 -1.08
N LEU A 82 -3.23 -3.44 -0.78
CA LEU A 82 -4.15 -3.92 -1.81
C LEU A 82 -4.88 -2.79 -2.54
N GLU A 83 -5.25 -1.71 -1.84
CA GLU A 83 -5.79 -0.48 -2.46
C GLU A 83 -4.77 0.13 -3.44
N VAL A 84 -3.53 0.32 -2.99
CA VAL A 84 -2.45 0.86 -3.84
C VAL A 84 -2.18 -0.04 -5.05
N VAL A 85 -2.17 -1.36 -4.85
CA VAL A 85 -1.96 -2.33 -5.93
C VAL A 85 -3.11 -2.27 -6.93
N SER A 86 -4.36 -2.16 -6.48
CA SER A 86 -5.53 -2.01 -7.36
C SER A 86 -5.39 -0.77 -8.23
N ASP A 87 -5.10 0.38 -7.61
CA ASP A 87 -4.90 1.65 -8.30
C ASP A 87 -3.73 1.56 -9.30
N MET A 88 -2.63 0.88 -8.98
CA MET A 88 -1.51 0.69 -9.92
C MET A 88 -1.89 -0.18 -11.13
N ILE A 89 -2.70 -1.22 -10.93
CA ILE A 89 -3.20 -2.08 -12.01
C ILE A 89 -4.16 -1.28 -12.92
N ASP A 90 -5.07 -0.50 -12.34
CA ASP A 90 -6.03 0.33 -13.07
C ASP A 90 -5.34 1.42 -13.90
N ASN A 91 -4.22 1.96 -13.41
CA ASN A 91 -3.41 2.94 -14.14
C ASN A 91 -2.46 2.32 -15.20
N HIS A 92 -2.67 1.06 -15.59
CA HIS A 92 -1.91 0.35 -16.62
C HIS A 92 -0.39 0.30 -16.37
N THR A 93 0.01 -0.11 -15.17
CA THR A 93 1.44 -0.34 -14.85
C THR A 93 2.12 -1.34 -15.81
N PRO A 94 3.38 -1.09 -16.23
CA PRO A 94 4.17 -2.06 -16.98
C PRO A 94 4.60 -3.27 -16.13
N HIS A 95 4.45 -3.21 -14.80
CA HIS A 95 4.92 -4.23 -13.86
C HIS A 95 3.78 -5.14 -13.35
N LEU A 96 2.86 -5.57 -14.23
CA LEU A 96 1.67 -6.33 -13.82
C LEU A 96 1.98 -7.58 -12.98
N GLU A 97 2.97 -8.38 -13.38
CA GLU A 97 3.38 -9.58 -12.64
C GLU A 97 3.82 -9.26 -11.20
N PHE A 98 4.59 -8.18 -11.03
CA PHE A 98 5.07 -7.71 -9.73
C PHE A 98 3.91 -7.41 -8.78
N TYR A 99 2.93 -6.64 -9.26
CA TYR A 99 1.75 -6.28 -8.49
C TYR A 99 0.83 -7.47 -8.20
N LEU A 100 0.70 -8.41 -9.14
CA LEU A 100 -0.04 -9.65 -8.92
C LEU A 100 0.66 -10.56 -7.89
N MET A 101 2.00 -10.57 -7.85
CA MET A 101 2.75 -11.29 -6.81
C MET A 101 2.50 -10.70 -5.42
N TRP A 102 2.43 -9.38 -5.30
CA TRP A 102 2.02 -8.71 -4.06
C TRP A 102 0.61 -9.11 -3.63
N CYS A 103 -0.38 -8.96 -4.52
CA CYS A 103 -1.75 -9.38 -4.27
C CYS A 103 -1.83 -10.84 -3.81
N ASN A 104 -1.22 -11.75 -4.57
CA ASN A 104 -1.25 -13.18 -4.25
C ASN A 104 -0.58 -13.47 -2.90
N SER A 105 0.56 -12.85 -2.60
CA SER A 105 1.29 -13.09 -1.35
C SER A 105 0.51 -12.59 -0.13
N ILE A 106 -0.12 -11.41 -0.24
CA ILE A 106 -0.96 -10.84 0.82
C ILE A 106 -2.20 -11.71 1.05
N LEU A 107 -2.88 -12.12 -0.02
CA LEU A 107 -4.08 -12.97 0.09
C LEU A 107 -3.76 -14.35 0.66
N MET A 108 -2.61 -14.94 0.31
CA MET A 108 -2.17 -16.21 0.90
C MET A 108 -1.85 -16.09 2.39
N ALA A 109 -1.27 -14.97 2.82
CA ALA A 109 -0.91 -14.74 4.22
C ALA A 109 -2.12 -14.36 5.10
N ASN A 110 -2.94 -13.41 4.62
CA ASN A 110 -3.95 -12.72 5.42
C ASN A 110 -5.39 -12.90 4.91
N GLY A 111 -5.62 -13.74 3.89
CA GLY A 111 -6.93 -13.87 3.23
C GLY A 111 -8.09 -14.27 4.14
N LEU A 112 -7.85 -15.14 5.14
CA LEU A 112 -8.89 -15.52 6.12
C LEU A 112 -9.28 -14.34 7.03
N ASN A 113 -8.29 -13.57 7.46
CA ASN A 113 -8.52 -12.39 8.31
C ASN A 113 -9.29 -11.31 7.54
N LEU A 114 -8.90 -11.07 6.28
CA LEU A 114 -9.61 -10.15 5.37
C LEU A 114 -11.06 -10.56 5.15
N LYS A 115 -11.33 -11.85 4.93
CA LYS A 115 -12.69 -12.37 4.76
C LYS A 115 -13.54 -12.15 6.03
N ASN A 116 -12.97 -12.38 7.20
CA ASN A 116 -13.69 -12.24 8.46
C ASN A 116 -14.01 -10.77 8.75
N GLU A 117 -13.09 -9.84 8.45
CA GLU A 117 -13.33 -8.41 8.62
C GLU A 117 -14.42 -7.88 7.68
N GLY A 118 -14.40 -8.31 6.42
CA GLY A 118 -15.44 -7.97 5.45
C GLY A 118 -16.82 -8.57 5.75
N ALA A 119 -16.89 -9.61 6.59
CA ALA A 119 -18.15 -10.20 7.05
C ALA A 119 -18.76 -9.47 8.26
N ILE A 120 -18.00 -8.57 8.90
CA ILE A 120 -18.42 -7.82 10.11
C ILE A 120 -18.90 -6.39 9.75
N ARG A 121 -18.61 -5.92 8.53
CA ARG A 121 -19.15 -4.68 7.95
C ARG A 121 -20.39 -4.94 7.12
#